data_AF-A0A6L7UPF3-F1
#
_entry.id   AF-A0A6L7UPF3-F1
#
_cell.length_a   1.000
_cell.length_b   1.000
_cell.length_c   1.000
_cell.angle_alpha   90.00
_cell.angle_beta   90.00
_cell.angle_gamma   90.00
#
_symmetry.space_group_name_H-M   'P 1'
#
loop_
_entity.id
_entity.type
_entity.pdbx_description
1 polymer ?
#
loop_
_entity_poly.entity_id
_entity_poly.type
_entity_poly.pdbx_seq_one_letter_code
_entity_poly.pdbx_strand_id
1 'polypeptide(L)'
;MMVQDASAETGSAGDLGGLEGLPEAVDITRFGVRGDGYMVIDPSSHPRRMTWIPKRRGNIMRQSAQSERGNGSLVIVRLFAEVSAQRGAIDSKLDAYSSRIAYLRDEAKHDGYGLNEGSEGDFKRFVRLLPYMRKGDLVLMDNGNLRAVWKDEHGGRLGLQFLGGNMAQYVIFRRRQTDRGISRVAGCDSLEGIGRQIEAFELHSLLCE
;
A
#
# COMPACT_ATOMS: atom_id res chain seq x y z
N MET A 1 -59.66 23.69 17.72
CA MET A 1 -58.76 22.53 17.59
C MET A 1 -57.38 23.01 17.98
N MET A 2 -56.82 22.47 19.06
CA MET A 2 -55.70 23.05 19.80
C MET A 2 -54.39 22.95 19.01
N VAL A 3 -53.65 24.05 18.98
CA VAL A 3 -52.26 24.16 18.56
C VAL A 3 -51.41 23.95 19.81
N GLN A 4 -50.49 22.99 19.78
CA GLN A 4 -49.48 22.81 20.83
C GLN A 4 -48.12 23.18 20.26
N ASP A 5 -47.59 24.30 20.76
CA ASP A 5 -46.22 24.74 20.64
C ASP A 5 -45.30 23.84 21.48
N ALA A 6 -44.23 23.34 20.88
CA ALA A 6 -43.15 22.66 21.58
C ALA A 6 -41.90 23.55 21.50
N SER A 7 -41.57 24.18 22.62
CA SER A 7 -40.31 24.87 22.87
C SER A 7 -39.21 23.84 23.14
N ALA A 8 -38.03 24.02 22.55
CA ALA A 8 -36.82 23.28 22.90
C ALA A 8 -35.69 24.27 23.20
N GLU A 9 -35.29 24.30 24.47
CA GLU A 9 -34.16 25.05 25.00
C GLU A 9 -32.84 24.27 24.86
N THR A 10 -31.81 25.02 24.45
CA THR A 10 -30.39 25.00 24.85
C THR A 10 -29.63 23.69 25.14
N GLY A 11 -28.51 23.52 24.42
CA GLY A 11 -27.40 22.64 24.81
C GLY A 11 -26.05 23.29 24.46
N SER A 12 -25.30 23.62 25.51
CA SER A 12 -24.03 24.37 25.57
C SER A 12 -22.88 23.77 24.75
N ALA A 13 -22.15 24.62 24.02
CA ALA A 13 -20.88 24.29 23.39
C ALA A 13 -19.79 24.19 24.46
N GLY A 14 -19.27 22.98 24.66
CA GLY A 14 -18.13 22.69 25.52
C GLY A 14 -16.82 22.96 24.79
N ASP A 15 -16.04 23.84 25.41
CA ASP A 15 -14.65 24.20 25.15
C ASP A 15 -13.72 22.96 25.17
N LEU A 16 -12.97 22.74 24.09
CA LEU A 16 -11.94 21.69 24.01
C LEU A 16 -10.57 22.36 23.87
N GLY A 17 -9.88 22.50 24.99
CA GLY A 17 -8.51 22.96 25.06
C GLY A 17 -7.48 21.91 24.62
N GLY A 18 -6.39 22.43 24.06
CA GLY A 18 -5.01 22.02 24.40
C GLY A 18 -4.51 20.65 23.93
N LEU A 19 -3.97 20.59 22.72
CA LEU A 19 -2.98 19.58 22.31
C LEU A 19 -1.77 20.28 21.67
N GLU A 20 -0.91 20.85 22.51
CA GLU A 20 0.47 21.19 22.12
C GLU A 20 1.42 20.10 22.62
N GLY A 21 2.29 19.61 21.73
CA GLY A 21 3.46 18.81 22.10
C GLY A 21 3.47 17.35 21.66
N LEU A 22 3.43 17.10 20.34
CA LEU A 22 3.95 15.84 19.77
C LEU A 22 5.18 16.17 18.91
N PRO A 23 6.29 15.39 19.04
CA PRO A 23 7.46 15.59 18.19
C PRO A 23 7.11 15.30 16.72
N GLU A 24 7.55 16.19 15.82
CA GLU A 24 7.43 16.01 14.37
C GLU A 24 7.91 14.62 13.95
N ALA A 25 7.03 13.87 13.29
CA ALA A 25 7.40 12.63 12.64
C ALA A 25 8.47 12.91 11.58
N VAL A 26 9.58 12.16 11.65
CA VAL A 26 10.67 12.25 10.68
C VAL A 26 10.14 11.79 9.32
N ASP A 27 9.96 12.74 8.41
CA ASP A 27 9.59 12.49 7.02
C ASP A 27 10.82 11.97 6.23
N ILE A 28 10.90 10.65 6.04
CA ILE A 28 11.99 9.97 5.29
C ILE A 28 11.50 9.61 3.88
N THR A 29 10.91 10.55 3.13
CA THR A 29 10.26 10.24 1.83
C THR A 29 11.11 10.57 0.59
N ARG A 30 12.44 10.77 0.68
CA ARG A 30 13.25 11.06 -0.53
C ARG A 30 14.60 10.35 -0.59
N PHE A 31 14.58 9.06 -0.95
CA PHE A 31 15.76 8.40 -1.50
C PHE A 31 15.73 8.48 -3.04
N GLY A 32 16.57 9.35 -3.61
CA GLY A 32 16.86 9.34 -5.04
C GLY A 32 17.87 8.24 -5.36
N VAL A 33 17.43 7.14 -5.96
CA VAL A 33 18.35 6.11 -6.48
C VAL A 33 18.79 6.52 -7.87
N ARG A 34 20.08 6.85 -8.05
CA ARG A 34 20.67 7.23 -9.35
C ARG A 34 21.99 6.47 -9.55
N GLY A 35 22.00 5.38 -10.32
CA GLY A 35 23.23 4.63 -10.66
C GLY A 35 23.80 3.74 -9.54
N ASP A 36 25.11 3.46 -9.62
CA ASP A 36 25.89 2.52 -8.78
C ASP A 36 26.16 3.04 -7.35
N GLY A 37 25.19 3.65 -6.68
CA GLY A 37 25.37 4.15 -5.31
C GLY A 37 24.09 4.69 -4.69
N TYR A 38 24.21 5.17 -3.45
CA TYR A 38 23.11 5.78 -2.72
C TYR A 38 23.56 7.07 -2.04
N MET A 39 22.65 8.05 -1.99
CA MET A 39 22.86 9.32 -1.32
C MET A 39 22.25 9.25 0.07
N VAL A 40 23.06 9.49 1.10
CA VAL A 40 22.63 9.59 2.49
C VAL A 40 22.60 11.07 2.86
N ILE A 41 21.47 11.53 3.41
CA ILE A 41 21.29 12.88 3.92
C ILE A 41 21.33 12.80 5.43
N ASP A 42 22.26 13.51 6.06
CA ASP A 42 22.33 13.62 7.52
C ASP A 42 21.44 14.77 8.00
N PRO A 43 20.27 14.48 8.61
CA PRO A 43 19.33 15.52 9.04
C PRO A 43 19.84 16.35 10.21
N SER A 44 20.86 15.86 10.95
CA SER A 44 21.40 16.54 12.14
C SER A 44 22.44 17.61 11.81
N SER A 45 22.91 17.65 10.56
CA SER A 45 23.91 18.63 10.11
C SER A 45 23.28 19.88 9.51
N HIS A 46 23.78 21.06 9.91
CA HIS A 46 23.46 22.35 9.27
C HIS A 46 24.75 23.04 8.79
N PRO A 47 24.92 23.25 7.47
CA PRO A 47 24.01 22.85 6.38
C PRO A 47 23.92 21.32 6.22
N ARG A 48 22.81 20.84 5.65
CA ARG A 48 22.56 19.40 5.43
C ARG A 48 23.70 18.79 4.61
N ARG A 49 24.46 17.90 5.25
CA ARG A 49 25.54 17.14 4.62
C ARG A 49 24.95 16.00 3.82
N MET A 50 25.23 16.01 2.52
CA MET A 50 24.89 14.92 1.61
C MET A 50 26.15 14.07 1.38
N THR A 51 26.07 12.78 1.64
CA THR A 51 27.17 11.84 1.42
C THR A 51 26.78 10.84 0.36
N TRP A 52 27.55 10.80 -0.74
CA TRP A 52 27.42 9.78 -1.77
C TRP A 52 28.19 8.53 -1.36
N ILE A 53 27.51 7.38 -1.33
CA ILE A 53 28.11 6.09 -1.00
C ILE A 53 28.09 5.21 -2.25
N PRO A 54 29.25 4.98 -2.91
CA PRO A 54 29.31 4.12 -4.08
C PRO A 54 29.10 2.65 -3.69
N LYS A 55 28.32 1.94 -4.49
CA LYS A 55 28.04 0.51 -4.38
C LYS A 55 29.28 -0.26 -4.84
N ARG A 56 30.20 -0.54 -3.91
CA ARG A 56 31.37 -1.38 -4.23
C ARG A 56 30.90 -2.79 -4.60
N ARG A 57 31.15 -3.20 -5.85
CA ARG A 57 31.00 -4.60 -6.29
C ARG A 57 32.13 -5.42 -5.64
N GLY A 58 31.78 -6.24 -4.65
CA GLY A 58 32.67 -7.28 -4.12
C GLY A 58 33.03 -7.11 -2.64
N ASN A 59 32.68 -8.14 -1.86
CA ASN A 59 33.21 -8.49 -0.54
C ASN A 59 33.39 -7.36 0.48
N ILE A 60 32.28 -6.95 1.10
CA ILE A 60 32.31 -6.34 2.44
C ILE A 60 31.71 -7.35 3.41
N MET A 61 32.49 -8.37 3.74
CA MET A 61 32.29 -9.18 4.94
C MET A 61 33.66 -9.64 5.42
N ARG A 62 34.29 -8.86 6.32
CA ARG A 62 35.02 -9.37 7.50
C ARG A 62 35.89 -8.38 8.28
N GLN A 63 36.13 -7.15 7.85
CA GLN A 63 37.08 -6.30 8.58
C GLN A 63 36.57 -4.87 8.81
N SER A 64 35.63 -4.69 9.73
CA SER A 64 35.33 -3.39 10.37
C SER A 64 34.42 -3.60 11.60
N ALA A 65 34.76 -4.53 12.49
CA ALA A 65 34.01 -4.77 13.74
C ALA A 65 34.76 -4.28 15.01
N GLN A 66 35.83 -3.50 14.86
CA GLN A 66 36.58 -2.95 15.98
C GLN A 66 37.05 -1.53 15.68
N SER A 67 36.10 -0.60 15.51
CA SER A 67 36.33 0.78 15.93
C SER A 67 35.01 1.53 15.93
N GLU A 68 34.84 2.34 16.96
CA GLU A 68 33.77 3.31 17.19
C GLU A 68 32.46 2.78 17.76
N ARG A 69 32.37 2.96 19.09
CA ARG A 69 31.16 3.04 19.91
C ARG A 69 30.27 4.20 19.43
N GLY A 70 29.68 4.05 18.25
CA GLY A 70 28.69 4.96 17.70
C GLY A 70 27.49 4.16 17.25
N ASN A 71 26.33 4.39 17.87
CA ASN A 71 25.05 3.74 17.56
C ASN A 71 24.61 3.81 16.08
N GLY A 72 25.32 4.52 15.20
CA GLY A 72 24.98 4.68 13.78
C GLY A 72 25.28 3.48 12.89
N SER A 73 26.32 2.67 13.18
CA SER A 73 26.73 1.57 12.28
C SER A 73 25.73 0.39 12.28
N LEU A 74 25.06 0.16 13.41
CA LEU A 74 24.06 -0.90 13.56
C LEU A 74 22.74 -0.58 12.81
N VAL A 75 22.42 0.70 12.66
CA VAL A 75 21.16 1.15 12.02
C VAL A 75 21.16 0.88 10.52
N ILE A 76 22.30 1.11 9.84
CA ILE A 76 22.40 0.96 8.38
C ILE A 76 22.26 -0.51 7.97
N VAL A 77 22.93 -1.44 8.66
CA VAL A 77 22.86 -2.88 8.35
C VAL A 77 21.44 -3.42 8.53
N ARG A 78 20.71 -2.95 9.56
CA ARG A 78 19.32 -3.34 9.81
C ARG A 78 18.37 -2.89 8.70
N LEU A 79 18.52 -1.66 8.22
CA LEU A 79 17.70 -1.11 7.13
C LEU A 79 17.89 -1.87 5.81
N PHE A 80 19.13 -2.25 5.47
CA PHE A 80 19.40 -3.01 4.24
C PHE A 80 18.80 -4.42 4.29
N ALA A 81 18.86 -5.09 5.44
CA ALA A 81 18.27 -6.42 5.61
C ALA A 81 16.73 -6.37 5.45
N GLU A 82 16.09 -5.34 6.02
CA GLU A 82 14.64 -5.15 5.94
C GLU A 82 14.16 -4.87 4.51
N VAL A 83 14.82 -3.94 3.79
CA VAL A 83 14.50 -3.65 2.38
C VAL A 83 14.72 -4.87 1.49
N SER A 84 15.75 -5.67 1.76
CA SER A 84 16.03 -6.89 0.98
C SER A 84 14.99 -7.98 1.24
N ALA A 85 14.58 -8.18 2.49
CA ALA A 85 13.53 -9.12 2.86
C ALA A 85 12.17 -8.73 2.24
N GLN A 86 11.83 -7.43 2.27
CA GLN A 86 10.61 -6.92 1.63
C GLN A 86 10.58 -7.19 0.12
N ARG A 87 11.70 -6.96 -0.58
CA ARG A 87 11.81 -7.26 -2.02
C ARG A 87 11.59 -8.74 -2.31
N GLY A 88 12.25 -9.62 -1.56
CA GLY A 88 12.07 -11.07 -1.72
C GLY A 88 10.62 -11.52 -1.51
N ALA A 89 9.91 -10.92 -0.54
CA ALA A 89 8.49 -11.19 -0.31
C ALA A 89 7.60 -10.70 -1.46
N ILE A 90 7.87 -9.51 -2.00
CA ILE A 90 7.15 -8.98 -3.17
C ILE A 90 7.35 -9.88 -4.39
N ASP A 91 8.60 -10.27 -4.68
CA ASP A 91 8.92 -11.09 -5.85
C ASP A 91 8.26 -12.47 -5.76
N SER A 92 8.33 -13.12 -4.59
CA SER A 92 7.64 -14.39 -4.33
C SER A 92 6.11 -14.29 -4.55
N LYS A 93 5.48 -13.18 -4.13
CA LYS A 93 4.05 -12.94 -4.39
C LYS A 93 3.77 -12.73 -5.88
N LEU A 94 4.60 -11.97 -6.57
CA LEU A 94 4.45 -11.74 -8.01
C LEU A 94 4.64 -13.04 -8.80
N ASP A 95 5.53 -13.94 -8.37
CA ASP A 95 5.70 -15.26 -8.97
C ASP A 95 4.44 -16.11 -8.79
N ALA A 96 3.87 -16.12 -7.58
CA ALA A 96 2.62 -16.83 -7.31
C ALA A 96 1.44 -16.31 -8.16
N TYR A 97 1.38 -15.01 -8.44
CA TYR A 97 0.40 -14.45 -9.37
C TYR A 97 0.75 -14.71 -10.84
N SER A 98 2.02 -14.78 -11.20
CA SER A 98 2.44 -15.00 -12.60
C SER A 98 1.95 -16.35 -13.12
N SER A 99 2.02 -17.41 -12.32
CA SER A 99 1.43 -18.71 -12.67
C SER A 99 -0.09 -18.64 -12.86
N ARG A 100 -0.78 -17.88 -12.01
CA ARG A 100 -2.24 -17.69 -12.13
C ARG A 100 -2.61 -16.86 -13.37
N ILE A 101 -1.87 -15.80 -13.66
CA ILE A 101 -2.08 -14.95 -14.85
C ILE A 101 -1.82 -15.75 -16.13
N ALA A 102 -0.78 -16.59 -16.16
CA ALA A 102 -0.51 -17.47 -17.30
C ALA A 102 -1.68 -18.42 -17.56
N TYR A 103 -2.18 -19.07 -16.50
CA TYR A 103 -3.37 -19.93 -16.61
C TYR A 103 -4.59 -19.17 -17.15
N LEU A 104 -4.90 -18.00 -16.57
CA LEU A 104 -6.04 -17.18 -17.01
C LEU A 104 -5.89 -16.72 -18.47
N ARG A 105 -4.66 -16.41 -18.90
CA ARG A 105 -4.35 -16.02 -20.28
C ARG A 105 -4.61 -17.16 -21.25
N ASP A 106 -4.24 -18.39 -20.89
CA ASP A 106 -4.44 -19.56 -21.75
C ASP A 106 -5.92 -19.97 -21.81
N GLU A 107 -6.64 -19.86 -20.69
CA GLU A 107 -8.10 -20.03 -20.63
C GLU A 107 -8.82 -19.01 -21.54
N ALA A 108 -8.46 -17.72 -21.44
CA ALA A 108 -9.05 -16.68 -22.29
C ALA A 108 -8.83 -16.93 -23.79
N LYS A 109 -7.62 -17.39 -24.17
CA LYS A 109 -7.33 -17.74 -25.56
C LYS A 109 -8.22 -18.87 -26.06
N HIS A 110 -8.52 -19.85 -25.21
CA HIS A 110 -9.45 -20.93 -25.56
C HIS A 110 -10.86 -20.39 -25.82
N ASP A 111 -11.28 -19.39 -25.05
CA ASP A 111 -12.59 -18.73 -25.15
C ASP A 111 -12.66 -17.64 -26.25
N GLY A 112 -11.54 -17.35 -26.92
CA GLY A 112 -11.47 -16.36 -28.00
C GLY A 112 -11.26 -14.92 -27.56
N TYR A 113 -10.85 -14.68 -26.31
CA TYR A 113 -10.54 -13.34 -25.79
C TYR A 113 -9.05 -13.22 -25.38
N GLY A 114 -8.55 -11.99 -25.34
CA GLY A 114 -7.16 -11.68 -24.99
C GLY A 114 -7.04 -11.02 -23.62
N LEU A 115 -5.94 -11.28 -22.91
CA LEU A 115 -5.57 -10.52 -21.72
C LEU A 115 -5.13 -9.11 -22.12
N ASN A 116 -5.68 -8.09 -21.46
CA ASN A 116 -5.21 -6.71 -21.57
C ASN A 116 -3.87 -6.56 -20.81
N GLU A 117 -2.78 -6.38 -21.55
CA GLU A 117 -1.44 -6.22 -20.99
C GLU A 117 -1.32 -4.99 -20.07
N GLY A 118 -2.07 -3.92 -20.34
CA GLY A 118 -2.13 -2.74 -19.48
C GLY A 118 -2.72 -3.06 -18.10
N SER A 119 -3.76 -3.90 -18.08
CA SER A 119 -4.38 -4.38 -16.84
C SER A 119 -3.41 -5.24 -16.01
N GLU A 120 -2.63 -6.11 -16.66
CA GLU A 120 -1.57 -6.89 -16.01
C GLU A 120 -0.47 -5.99 -15.43
N GLY A 121 -0.03 -4.98 -16.18
CA GLY A 121 0.97 -4.00 -15.73
C GLY A 121 0.52 -3.24 -14.49
N ASP A 122 -0.72 -2.76 -14.49
CA ASP A 122 -1.32 -2.04 -13.36
C ASP A 122 -1.47 -2.93 -12.13
N PHE A 123 -1.94 -4.16 -12.29
CA PHE A 123 -2.02 -5.14 -11.19
C PHE A 123 -0.65 -5.40 -10.56
N LYS A 124 0.39 -5.67 -11.36
CA LYS A 124 1.75 -5.90 -10.86
C LYS A 124 2.31 -4.66 -10.17
N ARG A 125 2.01 -3.45 -10.67
CA ARG A 125 2.39 -2.20 -10.01
C ARG A 125 1.70 -2.06 -8.65
N PHE A 126 0.41 -2.33 -8.59
CA PHE A 126 -0.37 -2.28 -7.35
C PHE A 126 0.17 -3.25 -6.28
N VAL A 127 0.46 -4.51 -6.64
CA VAL A 127 1.07 -5.48 -5.71
C VAL A 127 2.41 -5.00 -5.15
N ARG A 128 3.23 -4.32 -5.96
CA ARG A 128 4.52 -3.77 -5.49
C ARG A 128 4.37 -2.60 -4.52
N LEU A 129 3.27 -1.85 -4.60
CA LEU A 129 2.98 -0.74 -3.68
C LEU A 129 2.60 -1.25 -2.28
N LEU A 130 2.15 -2.50 -2.16
CA LEU A 130 1.63 -3.07 -0.92
C LEU A 130 2.35 -4.39 -0.56
N PRO A 131 3.61 -4.34 -0.08
CA PRO A 131 4.43 -5.53 0.18
C PRO A 131 3.79 -6.52 1.16
N TYR A 132 3.04 -6.02 2.13
CA TYR A 132 2.40 -6.81 3.18
C TYR A 132 1.02 -7.32 2.79
N MET A 133 0.60 -7.11 1.53
CA MET A 133 -0.72 -7.50 1.08
C MET A 133 -0.90 -9.03 0.99
N ARG A 134 -1.92 -9.58 1.64
CA ARG A 134 -2.41 -10.95 1.52
C ARG A 134 -2.74 -11.25 0.07
N LYS A 135 -2.59 -12.51 -0.31
CA LYS A 135 -2.97 -12.99 -1.64
C LYS A 135 -4.49 -12.83 -1.83
N GLY A 136 -4.89 -12.06 -2.83
CA GLY A 136 -6.28 -11.92 -3.28
C GLY A 136 -6.63 -12.97 -4.33
N ASP A 137 -7.93 -13.21 -4.48
CA ASP A 137 -8.47 -14.04 -5.55
C ASP A 137 -8.36 -13.27 -6.88
N LEU A 138 -7.65 -13.83 -7.86
CA LEU A 138 -7.45 -13.20 -9.17
C LEU A 138 -8.28 -13.91 -10.24
N VAL A 139 -9.07 -13.12 -10.98
CA VAL A 139 -9.90 -13.56 -12.10
C VAL A 139 -9.67 -12.67 -13.32
N LEU A 140 -9.93 -13.21 -14.50
CA LEU A 140 -9.91 -12.48 -15.76
C LEU A 140 -11.35 -12.24 -16.21
N MET A 141 -11.65 -10.99 -16.56
CA MET A 141 -12.95 -10.58 -17.05
C MET A 141 -13.05 -10.81 -18.56
N ASP A 142 -14.28 -10.90 -19.08
CA ASP A 142 -14.60 -11.03 -20.51
C ASP A 142 -13.99 -9.92 -21.39
N ASN A 143 -13.84 -8.71 -20.84
CA ASN A 143 -13.18 -7.58 -21.49
C ASN A 143 -11.64 -7.63 -21.45
N GLY A 144 -11.05 -8.75 -21.00
CA GLY A 144 -9.61 -8.94 -20.93
C GLY A 144 -8.94 -8.29 -19.71
N ASN A 145 -9.67 -7.61 -18.83
CA ASN A 145 -9.10 -6.98 -17.64
C ASN A 145 -9.00 -7.97 -16.47
N LEU A 146 -7.91 -7.88 -15.71
CA LEU A 146 -7.77 -8.57 -14.44
C LEU A 146 -8.65 -7.90 -13.36
N ARG A 147 -9.28 -8.74 -12.55
CA ARG A 147 -9.96 -8.34 -11.32
C ARG A 147 -9.40 -9.15 -10.15
N ALA A 148 -8.98 -8.44 -9.11
CA ALA A 148 -8.53 -9.02 -7.86
C ALA A 148 -9.57 -8.76 -6.76
N VAL A 149 -9.79 -9.74 -5.88
CA VAL A 149 -10.75 -9.65 -4.78
C VAL A 149 -10.11 -10.10 -3.47
N TRP A 150 -10.21 -9.25 -2.44
CA TRP A 150 -9.82 -9.54 -1.07
C TRP A 150 -11.06 -9.61 -0.19
N LYS A 151 -11.03 -10.53 0.79
CA LYS A 151 -12.13 -10.78 1.72
C LYS A 151 -11.55 -11.01 3.11
N ASP A 152 -12.22 -10.49 4.14
CA ASP A 152 -11.89 -10.77 5.54
C ASP A 152 -12.94 -11.70 6.16
N GLU A 153 -12.68 -12.12 7.39
CA GLU A 153 -13.58 -12.97 8.18
C GLU A 153 -14.81 -12.21 8.72
N HIS A 154 -14.73 -10.88 8.77
CA HIS A 154 -15.80 -10.00 9.24
C HIS A 154 -16.83 -9.65 8.14
N GLY A 155 -16.61 -10.14 6.92
CA GLY A 155 -17.48 -9.94 5.75
C GLY A 155 -17.14 -8.70 4.92
N GLY A 156 -16.05 -8.00 5.24
CA GLY A 156 -15.45 -6.98 4.40
C GLY A 156 -14.94 -7.56 3.09
N ARG A 157 -15.10 -6.81 2.00
CA ARG A 157 -14.61 -7.20 0.68
C ARG A 157 -14.10 -5.99 -0.09
N LEU A 158 -12.97 -6.15 -0.75
CA LEU A 158 -12.43 -5.19 -1.71
C LEU A 158 -12.28 -5.90 -3.06
N GLY A 159 -12.97 -5.42 -4.09
CA GLY A 159 -12.75 -5.84 -5.46
C GLY A 159 -12.10 -4.71 -6.26
N LEU A 160 -11.00 -4.99 -6.95
CA LEU A 160 -10.32 -4.06 -7.86
C LEU A 160 -10.26 -4.66 -9.26
N GLN A 161 -10.75 -3.94 -10.26
CA GLN A 161 -10.59 -4.27 -11.68
C GLN A 161 -9.63 -3.28 -12.32
N PHE A 162 -8.51 -3.78 -12.83
CA PHE A 162 -7.44 -2.96 -13.39
C PHE A 162 -7.74 -2.68 -14.86
N LEU A 163 -7.74 -1.40 -15.25
CA LEU A 163 -8.20 -0.99 -16.58
C LEU A 163 -7.05 -0.78 -17.58
N GLY A 164 -5.82 -0.69 -17.09
CA GLY A 164 -4.71 -0.12 -17.84
C GLY A 164 -4.61 1.39 -17.63
N GLY A 165 -3.44 1.96 -17.92
CA GLY A 165 -3.20 3.40 -17.77
C GLY A 165 -3.11 3.88 -16.31
N ASN A 166 -2.72 3.00 -15.38
CA ASN A 166 -2.70 3.24 -13.93
C ASN A 166 -4.08 3.55 -13.32
N MET A 167 -5.14 2.98 -13.89
CA MET A 167 -6.52 3.19 -13.44
C MET A 167 -7.13 1.87 -12.97
N ALA A 168 -7.99 1.93 -11.94
CA ALA A 168 -8.74 0.80 -11.46
C ALA A 168 -10.16 1.19 -11.07
N GLN A 169 -11.13 0.32 -11.40
CA GLN A 169 -12.46 0.34 -10.81
C GLN A 169 -12.43 -0.41 -9.49
N TYR A 170 -13.11 0.12 -8.49
CA TYR A 170 -13.18 -0.50 -7.17
C TYR A 170 -14.62 -0.71 -6.72
N VAL A 171 -14.81 -1.77 -5.94
CA VAL A 171 -16.03 -2.01 -5.17
C VAL A 171 -15.62 -2.43 -3.75
N ILE A 172 -16.09 -1.68 -2.77
CA ILE A 172 -15.86 -1.91 -1.35
C ILE A 172 -17.17 -2.32 -0.73
N PHE A 173 -17.16 -3.46 -0.03
CA PHE A 173 -18.22 -3.88 0.86
C PHE A 173 -17.69 -3.81 2.28
N ARG A 174 -18.37 -3.06 3.16
CA ARG A 174 -18.03 -2.96 4.58
C ARG A 174 -19.28 -3.22 5.41
N ARG A 175 -19.18 -4.12 6.36
CA ARG A 175 -20.24 -4.36 7.34
C ARG A 175 -20.24 -3.20 8.34
N ARG A 176 -21.40 -2.62 8.63
CA ARG A 176 -21.52 -1.59 9.67
C ARG A 176 -21.41 -2.24 11.04
N GLN A 177 -20.81 -1.54 12.01
CA GLN A 177 -20.66 -2.07 13.37
C GLN A 177 -22.00 -2.08 14.13
N THR A 178 -22.88 -1.12 13.84
CA THR A 178 -24.14 -0.89 14.58
C THR A 178 -25.31 -1.71 14.05
N ASP A 179 -25.28 -2.15 12.79
CA ASP A 179 -26.36 -2.91 12.16
C ASP A 179 -25.82 -4.13 11.38
N ARG A 180 -26.69 -5.10 11.06
CA ARG A 180 -26.31 -6.23 10.17
C ARG A 180 -26.23 -5.82 8.69
N GLY A 181 -26.31 -4.53 8.40
CA GLY A 181 -26.26 -3.97 7.06
C GLY A 181 -24.85 -3.96 6.48
N ILE A 182 -24.80 -4.07 5.16
CA ILE A 182 -23.57 -3.97 4.37
C ILE A 182 -23.64 -2.65 3.62
N SER A 183 -22.65 -1.78 3.87
CA SER A 183 -22.42 -0.60 3.05
C SER A 183 -21.65 -1.02 1.80
N ARG A 184 -22.05 -0.48 0.64
CA ARG A 184 -21.38 -0.71 -0.64
C ARG A 184 -20.97 0.63 -1.22
N VAL A 185 -19.69 0.75 -1.56
CA VAL A 185 -19.14 1.90 -2.28
C VAL A 185 -18.48 1.39 -3.55
N ALA A 186 -18.67 2.09 -4.66
CA ALA A 186 -18.04 1.75 -5.93
C ALA A 186 -17.57 3.02 -6.64
N GLY A 187 -16.49 2.91 -7.41
CA GLY A 187 -15.92 4.04 -8.14
C GLY A 187 -14.81 3.61 -9.08
N CYS A 188 -14.11 4.61 -9.63
CA CYS A 188 -12.94 4.45 -10.48
C CYS A 188 -11.92 5.51 -10.06
N ASP A 189 -10.67 5.12 -9.87
CA ASP A 189 -9.58 6.02 -9.49
C ASP A 189 -8.24 5.53 -10.06
N SER A 190 -7.25 6.41 -10.00
CA SER A 190 -5.84 6.07 -10.17
C SER A 190 -5.35 5.06 -9.12
N LEU A 191 -4.30 4.29 -9.39
CA LEU A 191 -3.73 3.36 -8.40
C LEU A 191 -3.31 4.05 -7.09
N GLU A 192 -2.81 5.29 -7.18
CA GLU A 192 -2.50 6.11 -6.00
C GLU A 192 -3.77 6.48 -5.23
N GLY A 193 -4.82 6.88 -5.94
CA GLY A 193 -6.12 7.18 -5.36
C GLY A 193 -6.77 5.96 -4.70
N ILE A 194 -6.60 4.76 -5.26
CA ILE A 194 -7.03 3.51 -4.60
C ILE A 194 -6.33 3.34 -3.24
N GLY A 195 -5.06 3.72 -3.11
CA GLY A 195 -4.36 3.75 -1.82
C GLY A 195 -5.08 4.63 -0.80
N ARG A 196 -5.47 5.85 -1.21
CA ARG A 196 -6.27 6.76 -0.36
C ARG A 196 -7.64 6.20 -0.02
N GLN A 197 -8.30 5.49 -0.95
CA GLN A 197 -9.58 4.82 -0.66
C GLN A 197 -9.39 3.69 0.38
N ILE A 198 -8.33 2.90 0.27
CA ILE A 198 -8.01 1.85 1.25
C ILE A 198 -7.84 2.43 2.64
N GLU A 199 -7.11 3.55 2.77
CA GLU A 199 -6.92 4.27 4.03
C GLU A 199 -8.25 4.84 4.56
N ALA A 200 -8.99 5.58 3.72
CA ALA A 200 -10.25 6.22 4.11
C ALA A 200 -11.32 5.23 4.57
N PHE A 201 -11.32 4.02 4.01
CA PHE A 201 -12.24 2.94 4.40
C PHE A 201 -11.64 1.97 5.42
N GLU A 202 -10.44 2.24 5.94
CA GLU A 202 -9.72 1.43 6.94
C GLU A 202 -9.59 -0.04 6.52
N LEU A 203 -9.32 -0.28 5.24
CA LEU A 203 -9.27 -1.62 4.65
C LEU A 203 -7.92 -2.31 4.87
N HIS A 204 -7.06 -1.79 5.74
CA HIS A 204 -5.74 -2.37 5.99
C HIS A 204 -5.83 -3.81 6.50
N SER A 205 -6.85 -4.16 7.28
CA SER A 205 -7.07 -5.54 7.75
C SER A 205 -7.44 -6.53 6.64
N LEU A 206 -7.97 -6.06 5.50
CA LEU A 206 -8.23 -6.91 4.33
C LEU A 206 -6.94 -7.23 3.58
N LEU A 207 -5.95 -6.37 3.74
CA LEU A 207 -4.71 -6.42 2.99
C LEU A 207 -3.59 -6.99 3.85
N CYS A 208 -3.48 -6.71 5.14
CA CYS A 208 -2.43 -7.29 5.97
C CYS A 208 -2.87 -8.63 6.57
N GLU A 209 -1.93 -9.57 6.70
CA GLU A 209 -2.09 -10.79 7.52
C GLU A 209 -1.96 -10.47 9.02
#